data_AF-A0A3M1PU83-F1
#
_entry.id   AF-A0A3M1PU83-F1
#
_cell.length_a   1.000
_cell.length_b   1.000
_cell.length_c   1.000
_cell.angle_alpha   90.00
_cell.angle_beta   90.00
_cell.angle_gamma   90.00
#
_symmetry.space_group_name_H-M   'P 1'
#
loop_
_entity.id
_entity.type
_entity.pdbx_description
1 polymer ?
#
loop_
_entity_poly.entity_id
_entity_poly.type
_entity_poly.pdbx_seq_one_letter_code
_entity_poly.pdbx_strand_id
1 'polypeptide(L)'
;ESGTAQTTDARLLGRPGGGRWLRAGGQQTTVVLPFSPPHDGIYRLSLRATGSLAIGLDGESPTDVSFAPFLERRTLGTFALSRRLHRLTCLLQPRSGVDSLLLQELATDPDAFVNLAGLDIKDPPDASDLDRTLKLLTRYLPPR
;
A
#
# COMPACT_ATOMS: atom_id res chain seq x y z
N GLU A 1 -2.42 25.41 4.00
CA GLU A 1 -1.79 25.00 2.73
C GLU A 1 -0.30 25.29 2.84
N SER A 2 0.56 24.27 2.87
CA SER A 2 2.00 24.47 3.03
C SER A 2 2.77 23.51 2.12
N GLY A 3 3.28 24.06 1.02
CA GLY A 3 4.20 23.41 0.10
C GLY A 3 3.80 23.57 -1.38
N THR A 4 4.73 24.05 -2.20
CA THR A 4 4.55 24.28 -3.65
C THR A 4 4.85 22.99 -4.43
N ALA A 5 3.95 22.01 -4.35
CA ALA A 5 3.98 20.90 -5.30
C ALA A 5 3.52 21.41 -6.66
N GLN A 6 4.30 21.15 -7.70
CA GLN A 6 3.98 21.55 -9.06
C GLN A 6 3.81 20.32 -9.93
N THR A 7 2.85 20.40 -10.87
CA THR A 7 2.72 19.40 -11.92
C THR A 7 3.80 19.64 -12.96
N THR A 8 4.54 18.62 -13.35
CA THR A 8 5.58 18.69 -14.37
C THR A 8 5.46 17.52 -15.36
N ASP A 9 5.88 17.74 -16.60
CA ASP A 9 5.99 16.74 -17.67
C ASP A 9 7.44 16.31 -17.92
N ALA A 10 8.37 16.75 -17.06
CA ALA A 10 9.79 16.48 -17.19
C ALA A 10 10.05 14.97 -17.22
N ARG A 11 10.81 14.52 -18.23
CA ARG A 11 11.12 13.11 -18.49
C ARG A 11 12.52 12.68 -18.05
N LEU A 12 13.32 13.62 -17.54
CA LEU A 12 14.70 13.38 -17.12
C LEU A 12 14.81 12.31 -16.03
N LEU A 13 13.77 12.17 -15.22
CA LEU A 13 13.69 11.21 -14.12
C LEU A 13 12.87 9.97 -14.48
N GLY A 14 12.62 9.72 -15.77
CA GLY A 14 11.77 8.63 -16.26
C GLY A 14 10.48 9.15 -16.92
N ARG A 15 9.83 8.30 -17.72
CA ARG A 15 8.58 8.66 -18.40
C ARG A 15 7.39 8.58 -17.42
N PRO A 16 6.66 9.69 -17.17
CA PRO A 16 5.47 9.68 -16.31
C PRO A 16 4.38 8.77 -16.88
N GLY A 17 3.61 8.11 -16.01
CA GLY A 17 2.57 7.15 -16.43
C GLY A 17 1.42 7.83 -17.18
N GLY A 18 1.06 9.06 -16.78
CA GLY A 18 0.02 9.88 -17.42
C GLY A 18 0.55 11.09 -18.18
N GLY A 19 1.84 11.10 -18.52
CA GLY A 19 2.51 12.23 -19.17
C GLY A 19 2.87 13.41 -18.26
N ARG A 20 2.32 13.46 -17.04
CA ARG A 20 2.63 14.45 -16.00
C ARG A 20 2.70 13.80 -14.62
N TRP A 21 3.44 14.41 -13.71
CA TRP A 21 3.62 13.96 -12.33
C TRP A 21 3.77 15.15 -11.37
N LEU A 22 3.59 14.92 -10.07
CA LEU A 22 3.71 15.94 -9.02
C LEU A 22 5.11 15.94 -8.44
N ARG A 23 5.72 17.13 -8.35
CA ARG A 23 7.05 17.29 -7.77
C ARG A 23 7.05 18.42 -6.74
N ALA A 24 7.63 18.15 -5.58
CA ALA A 24 7.90 19.18 -4.58
C ALA A 24 9.01 20.11 -5.07
N GLY A 25 8.82 21.42 -4.87
CA GLY A 25 9.86 22.41 -5.10
C GLY A 25 10.98 22.35 -4.05
N GLY A 26 11.42 23.52 -3.59
CA GLY A 26 12.50 23.63 -2.59
C GLY A 26 12.07 23.37 -1.15
N GLN A 27 10.78 23.16 -0.88
CA GLN A 27 10.23 23.00 0.46
C GLN A 27 9.47 21.68 0.58
N GLN A 28 9.40 21.17 1.82
CA GLN A 28 8.55 20.02 2.12
C GLN A 28 7.10 20.35 1.78
N THR A 29 6.39 19.40 1.15
CA THR A 29 5.03 19.60 0.69
C THR A 29 4.16 18.38 0.97
N THR A 30 2.96 18.61 1.50
CA THR A 30 1.95 17.55 1.65
C THR A 30 1.10 17.44 0.40
N VAL A 31 1.04 16.24 -0.17
CA VAL A 31 0.13 15.88 -1.27
C VAL A 31 -0.87 14.87 -0.75
N VAL A 32 -2.17 15.08 -1.04
CA VAL A 32 -3.22 14.13 -0.71
C VAL A 32 -3.76 13.54 -2.02
N LEU A 33 -3.68 12.22 -2.13
CA LEU A 33 -4.19 11.47 -3.28
C LEU A 33 -5.50 10.78 -2.87
N PRO A 34 -6.67 11.33 -3.22
CA PRO A 34 -7.94 10.65 -3.01
C PRO A 34 -8.10 9.51 -4.03
N PHE A 35 -8.57 8.34 -3.58
CA PHE A 35 -8.87 7.20 -4.45
C PHE A 35 -9.98 6.33 -3.88
N SER A 36 -10.68 5.59 -4.75
CA SER A 36 -11.68 4.60 -4.37
C SER A 36 -11.44 3.30 -5.14
N PRO A 37 -11.28 2.15 -4.45
CA PRO A 37 -11.29 0.85 -5.08
C PRO A 37 -12.63 0.59 -5.81
N PRO A 38 -12.65 -0.22 -6.89
CA PRO A 38 -13.88 -0.53 -7.61
C PRO A 38 -14.91 -1.29 -6.77
N HIS A 39 -14.44 -2.17 -5.88
CA HIS A 39 -15.24 -2.92 -4.90
C HIS A 39 -14.39 -3.20 -3.64
N ASP A 40 -15.07 -3.65 -2.58
CA ASP A 40 -14.41 -4.09 -1.35
C ASP A 40 -13.49 -5.29 -1.63
N GLY A 41 -12.32 -5.33 -0.99
CA GLY A 41 -11.36 -6.41 -1.20
C GLY A 41 -9.96 -6.13 -0.65
N ILE A 42 -9.03 -7.04 -0.90
CA ILE A 42 -7.62 -6.86 -0.55
C ILE A 42 -6.85 -6.39 -1.78
N TYR A 43 -6.11 -5.29 -1.61
CA TYR A 43 -5.35 -4.67 -2.67
C TYR A 43 -3.88 -4.55 -2.29
N ARG A 44 -3.00 -4.85 -3.24
CA ARG A 44 -1.60 -4.43 -3.20
C ARG A 44 -1.50 -3.00 -3.69
N LEU A 45 -1.04 -2.11 -2.82
CA LEU A 45 -0.81 -0.70 -3.15
C LEU A 45 0.64 -0.53 -3.58
N SER A 46 0.85 0.05 -4.75
CA SER A 46 2.17 0.43 -5.23
C SER A 46 2.19 1.90 -5.63
N LEU A 47 3.20 2.62 -5.17
CA LEU A 47 3.40 4.02 -5.52
C LEU A 47 4.55 4.12 -6.51
N ARG A 48 4.36 4.92 -7.56
CA ARG A 48 5.45 5.36 -8.43
C ARG A 48 5.87 6.77 -8.03
N ALA A 49 7.08 6.90 -7.52
CA ALA A 49 7.59 8.13 -6.92
C ALA A 49 9.11 8.21 -7.05
N THR A 50 9.70 9.31 -6.55
CA THR A 50 11.14 9.52 -6.45
C THR A 50 11.48 10.31 -5.20
N GLY A 51 12.67 10.06 -4.64
CA GLY A 51 13.14 10.73 -3.42
C GLY A 51 12.56 10.12 -2.15
N SER A 52 12.53 10.90 -1.07
CA SER A 52 12.07 10.45 0.24
C SER A 52 10.71 11.04 0.58
N LEU A 53 9.81 10.20 1.07
CA LEU A 53 8.43 10.56 1.39
C LEU A 53 8.03 9.92 2.72
N ALA A 54 7.23 10.61 3.52
CA ALA A 54 6.47 9.98 4.60
C ALA A 54 5.04 9.72 4.09
N ILE A 55 4.55 8.48 4.17
CA ILE A 55 3.29 8.05 3.57
C ILE A 55 2.34 7.53 4.64
N GLY A 56 1.12 8.05 4.69
CA GLY A 56 0.04 7.59 5.57
C GLY A 56 -1.25 7.34 4.80
N LEU A 57 -1.97 6.28 5.15
CA LEU A 57 -3.27 5.93 4.57
C LEU A 57 -4.38 6.29 5.57
N ASP A 58 -5.41 7.02 5.14
CA ASP A 58 -6.59 7.36 5.93
C ASP A 58 -6.32 8.01 7.30
N GLY A 59 -5.20 8.72 7.44
CA GLY A 59 -4.81 9.39 8.67
C GLY A 59 -4.02 8.53 9.64
N GLU A 60 -3.66 7.30 9.26
CA GLU A 60 -2.69 6.48 10.00
C GLU A 60 -1.32 7.16 10.08
N SER A 61 -0.55 6.77 11.10
CA SER A 61 0.82 7.25 11.31
C SER A 61 1.67 7.06 10.05
N PRO A 62 2.31 8.12 9.55
CA PRO A 62 3.06 8.03 8.31
C PRO A 62 4.31 7.17 8.49
N THR A 63 4.62 6.39 7.46
CA THR A 63 5.84 5.58 7.38
C THR A 63 6.80 6.22 6.37
N ASP A 64 8.07 6.34 6.74
CA ASP A 64 9.11 6.83 5.85
C ASP A 64 9.45 5.79 4.78
N VAL A 65 9.38 6.20 3.52
CA VAL A 65 9.70 5.38 2.35
C VAL A 65 10.67 6.14 1.44
N SER A 66 11.78 5.50 1.11
CA SER A 66 12.76 6.02 0.17
C SER A 66 12.59 5.36 -1.20
N PHE A 67 12.62 6.17 -2.26
CA PHE A 67 12.61 5.74 -3.65
C PHE A 67 13.95 6.09 -4.30
N ALA A 68 14.24 5.47 -5.43
CA ALA A 68 15.35 5.89 -6.28
C ALA A 68 15.30 7.40 -6.61
N PRO A 69 16.45 8.00 -7.01
CA PRO A 69 16.50 9.38 -7.49
C PRO A 69 15.80 9.59 -8.85
N PHE A 70 15.15 8.57 -9.38
CA PHE A 70 14.29 8.58 -10.57
C PHE A 70 12.93 7.93 -10.25
N LEU A 71 11.96 8.07 -11.15
CA LEU A 71 10.60 7.50 -11.02
C LEU A 71 10.65 5.98 -10.98
N GLU A 72 10.53 5.44 -9.78
CA GLU A 72 10.52 4.02 -9.48
C GLU A 72 9.16 3.63 -8.91
N ARG A 73 8.68 2.43 -9.26
CA ARG A 73 7.51 1.84 -8.62
C ARG A 73 7.95 0.99 -7.43
N ARG A 74 7.39 1.28 -6.26
CA ARG A 74 7.60 0.49 -5.04
C ARG A 74 6.26 0.04 -4.47
N THR A 75 6.19 -1.21 -4.02
CA THR A 75 5.03 -1.72 -3.27
C THR A 75 5.08 -1.18 -1.84
N LEU A 76 3.99 -0.54 -1.41
CA LEU A 76 3.83 -0.02 -0.05
C LEU A 76 3.36 -1.12 0.90
N GLY A 77 2.53 -2.04 0.40
CA GLY A 77 1.99 -3.14 1.17
C GLY A 77 0.70 -3.69 0.59
N THR A 78 0.07 -4.56 1.36
CA THR A 78 -1.24 -5.15 1.09
C THR A 78 -2.23 -4.64 2.12
N PHE A 79 -3.37 -4.15 1.67
CA PHE A 79 -4.38 -3.48 2.52
C PHE A 79 -5.77 -4.03 2.20
N ALA A 80 -6.58 -4.25 3.24
CA ALA A 80 -8.01 -4.47 3.09
C ALA A 80 -8.69 -3.11 2.91
N LEU A 81 -9.31 -2.88 1.76
CA LEU A 81 -9.94 -1.61 1.40
C LEU A 81 -11.41 -1.83 1.07
N SER A 82 -12.25 -0.87 1.46
CA SER A 82 -13.64 -0.84 1.02
C SER A 82 -13.81 0.11 -0.16
N ARG A 83 -14.94 0.05 -0.84
CA ARG A 83 -15.28 0.92 -1.98
C ARG A 83 -15.43 2.40 -1.60
N ARG A 84 -15.26 2.75 -0.32
CA ARG A 84 -15.32 4.14 0.13
C ARG A 84 -14.18 4.98 -0.43
N LEU A 85 -14.25 6.28 -0.21
CA LEU A 85 -13.14 7.18 -0.49
C LEU A 85 -12.02 6.96 0.54
N HIS A 86 -10.83 6.66 0.04
CA HIS A 86 -9.58 6.58 0.78
C HIS A 86 -8.69 7.77 0.44
N ARG A 87 -7.77 8.10 1.36
CA ARG A 87 -6.82 9.21 1.19
C ARG A 87 -5.41 8.71 1.48
N LEU A 88 -4.55 8.73 0.47
CA LEU A 88 -3.12 8.55 0.67
C LEU A 88 -2.46 9.92 0.86
N THR A 89 -1.98 10.18 2.07
CA THR A 89 -1.22 11.39 2.38
C THR A 89 0.26 11.11 2.14
N CYS A 90 0.89 11.92 1.31
CA CYS A 90 2.30 11.85 0.98
C CYS A 90 2.98 13.16 1.40
N LEU A 91 3.85 13.09 2.40
CA LEU A 91 4.72 14.20 2.79
C LEU A 91 6.00 14.13 1.96
N LEU A 92 6.08 14.95 0.93
CA LEU A 92 7.20 15.00 0.00
C LEU A 92 8.33 15.83 0.60
N GLN A 93 9.50 15.22 0.75
CA GLN A 93 10.72 15.97 1.05
C GLN A 93 11.11 16.83 -0.17
N PRO A 94 11.92 17.91 0.02
CA PRO A 94 12.36 18.75 -1.08
C PRO A 94 12.91 17.94 -2.27
N ARG A 95 12.54 18.34 -3.49
CA ARG A 95 12.91 17.68 -4.76
C ARG A 95 12.32 16.27 -5.01
N SER A 96 11.55 15.72 -4.06
CA SER A 96 10.84 14.44 -4.22
C SER A 96 9.56 14.62 -5.04
N GLY A 97 8.96 13.52 -5.49
CA GLY A 97 7.72 13.60 -6.26
C GLY A 97 7.00 12.28 -6.42
N VAL A 98 5.76 12.35 -6.89
CA VAL A 98 4.83 11.25 -7.06
C VAL A 98 4.23 11.31 -8.46
N ASP A 99 4.22 10.18 -9.16
CA ASP A 99 3.66 10.02 -10.50
C ASP A 99 2.29 9.35 -10.44
N SER A 100 2.22 8.13 -9.88
CA SER A 100 0.98 7.36 -9.90
C SER A 100 0.84 6.44 -8.69
N LEU A 101 -0.40 6.26 -8.25
CA LEU A 101 -0.80 5.21 -7.32
C LEU A 101 -1.44 4.08 -8.13
N LEU A 102 -0.95 2.86 -7.93
CA LEU A 102 -1.49 1.65 -8.55
C LEU A 102 -2.15 0.79 -7.48
N LEU A 103 -3.42 0.46 -7.71
CA LEU A 103 -4.16 -0.54 -6.96
C LEU A 103 -4.18 -1.83 -7.78
N GLN A 104 -3.60 -2.89 -7.24
CA GLN A 104 -3.73 -4.22 -7.80
C GLN A 104 -4.59 -5.05 -6.85
N GLU A 105 -5.78 -5.42 -7.29
CA GLU A 105 -6.61 -6.37 -6.57
C GLU A 105 -5.85 -7.69 -6.43
N LEU A 106 -5.84 -8.23 -5.22
CA LEU A 106 -5.36 -9.58 -4.97
C LEU A 106 -6.57 -10.48 -4.90
N ALA A 107 -6.56 -11.56 -5.66
CA ALA A 107 -7.58 -12.60 -5.56
C ALA A 107 -7.54 -13.16 -4.14
N THR A 108 -8.52 -12.76 -3.33
CA THR A 108 -8.83 -13.36 -2.02
C THR A 108 -9.98 -14.30 -2.19
N ASP A 109 -9.86 -15.20 -3.17
CA ASP A 109 -10.78 -16.30 -3.27
C ASP A 109 -10.65 -17.11 -1.95
N PRO A 110 -11.72 -17.24 -1.15
CA PRO A 110 -11.69 -18.06 0.06
C PRO A 110 -11.15 -19.46 -0.24
N ASP A 111 -11.46 -19.99 -1.42
CA ASP A 111 -11.01 -21.30 -1.86
C ASP A 111 -9.50 -21.30 -2.11
N ALA A 112 -8.93 -20.21 -2.63
CA ALA A 112 -7.49 -20.07 -2.80
C ALA A 112 -6.74 -19.97 -1.45
N PHE A 113 -7.35 -19.33 -0.45
CA PHE A 113 -6.77 -19.28 0.90
C PHE A 113 -6.81 -20.65 1.58
N VAL A 114 -7.93 -21.37 1.48
CA VAL A 114 -8.11 -22.73 2.02
C VAL A 114 -7.11 -23.69 1.36
N ASN A 115 -6.97 -23.63 0.03
CA ASN A 115 -5.96 -24.40 -0.71
C ASN A 115 -4.52 -24.04 -0.30
N LEU A 116 -4.20 -22.75 -0.11
CA LEU A 116 -2.87 -22.30 0.33
C LEU A 116 -2.55 -22.75 1.77
N ALA A 117 -3.56 -22.81 2.63
CA ALA A 117 -3.45 -23.32 3.99
C ALA A 117 -3.36 -24.86 4.06
N GLY A 118 -3.47 -25.56 2.92
CA GLY A 118 -3.49 -27.02 2.85
C GLY A 118 -4.76 -27.64 3.45
N LEU A 119 -5.81 -26.84 3.59
CA LEU A 119 -7.11 -27.26 4.08
C LEU A 119 -7.99 -27.67 2.89
N ASP A 120 -8.84 -28.68 3.06
CA ASP A 120 -9.80 -29.08 2.03
C ASP A 120 -11.16 -28.43 2.32
N ILE A 121 -11.70 -27.69 1.35
CA ILE A 121 -13.02 -27.04 1.44
C ILE A 121 -14.13 -28.09 1.67
N LYS A 122 -13.90 -29.33 1.26
CA LYS A 122 -14.85 -30.45 1.44
C LYS A 122 -14.87 -31.01 2.86
N ASP A 123 -13.88 -30.68 3.68
CA ASP A 123 -13.79 -31.08 5.09
C ASP A 123 -13.56 -29.82 5.95
N PRO A 124 -14.61 -28.99 6.14
CA PRO A 124 -14.47 -27.72 6.81
C PRO A 124 -14.03 -27.94 8.26
N PRO A 125 -13.04 -27.18 8.77
CA PRO A 125 -12.52 -27.36 10.11
C PRO A 125 -13.63 -27.14 11.14
N ASP A 126 -13.69 -28.03 12.12
CA ASP A 126 -14.67 -27.94 13.20
C ASP A 126 -14.05 -27.34 14.48
N ALA A 127 -14.87 -27.19 15.52
CA ALA A 127 -14.42 -26.61 16.78
C ALA A 127 -13.26 -27.40 17.43
N SER A 128 -13.14 -28.70 17.12
CA SER A 128 -12.07 -29.55 17.65
C SER A 128 -10.72 -29.26 16.97
N ASP A 129 -10.71 -28.83 15.71
CA ASP A 129 -9.50 -28.41 14.99
C ASP A 129 -8.93 -27.09 15.54
N LEU A 130 -9.82 -26.18 15.94
CA LEU A 130 -9.43 -24.94 16.61
C LEU A 130 -8.78 -25.23 17.97
N ASP A 131 -9.39 -26.10 18.78
CA ASP A 131 -8.85 -26.53 20.06
C ASP A 131 -7.48 -27.23 19.91
N ARG A 132 -7.30 -28.02 18.85
CA ARG A 132 -6.04 -28.68 18.55
C ARG A 132 -4.94 -27.67 18.18
N THR A 133 -5.29 -26.67 17.39
CA THR A 133 -4.36 -25.60 16.96
C THR A 133 -3.96 -24.73 18.14
N LEU A 134 -4.90 -24.36 19.01
CA LEU A 134 -4.63 -23.60 20.24
C LEU A 134 -3.73 -24.37 21.21
N LYS A 135 -3.93 -25.69 21.35
CA LYS A 135 -3.05 -26.58 22.14
C LYS A 135 -1.64 -26.67 21.56
N LEU A 136 -1.49 -26.64 20.23
CA LEU A 136 -0.17 -26.65 19.60
C LEU A 136 0.54 -25.31 19.79
N LEU A 137 -0.16 -24.19 19.56
CA LEU A 137 0.40 -22.84 19.76
C LEU A 137 0.86 -22.61 21.20
N THR A 138 0.07 -23.03 22.18
CA THR A 138 0.44 -22.93 23.61
C THR A 138 1.65 -23.79 23.99
N ARG A 139 1.98 -24.81 23.19
CA ARG A 139 3.15 -25.68 23.40
C ARG A 139 4.44 -25.13 22.80
N TYR A 140 4.34 -24.27 21.79
CA TYR A 140 5.48 -23.67 21.08
C TYR A 140 5.67 -22.18 21.40
N LEU A 141 4.75 -21.55 22.12
CA LEU A 141 4.99 -20.25 22.73
C LEU A 141 6.00 -20.41 23.87
N PRO A 142 7.11 -19.65 23.90
CA PRO A 142 8.05 -19.71 25.01
C PRO A 142 7.34 -19.30 26.31
N PRO A 143 7.70 -19.93 27.44
CA PRO A 143 7.15 -19.53 28.73
C PRO A 143 7.49 -18.06 28.99
N ARG A 144 6.48 -17.31 29.48
CA ARG A 144 6.67 -15.94 29.96
C ARG A 144 7.47 -15.92 31.26
#